data_AF-A0A2E6CIX4-F1
#
_entry.id   AF-A0A2E6CIX4-F1
#
_cell.length_a   1.000
_cell.length_b   1.000
_cell.length_c   1.000
_cell.angle_alpha   90.00
_cell.angle_beta   90.00
_cell.angle_gamma   90.00
#
_symmetry.space_group_name_H-M   'P 1'
#
loop_
_entity.id
_entity.type
_entity.pdbx_description
1 polymer ?
#
loop_
_entity_poly.entity_id
_entity_poly.type
_entity_poly.pdbx_seq_one_letter_code
_entity_poly.pdbx_strand_id
1 'polypeptide(L)'
;MKRSLLLLLPVALLVGACGSSGKPESFTEQKGPLPADLQEFQNELLGDVNPSLVPLVQRNFLEGCMGGSKPLFAQLSGAPLASACGCSYTELVRFLEANESLEKSAFDTFKDLDKASKEADGVLGQNYRSIFEECKAAA
;
A
#
# COMPACT_ATOMS: atom_id res chain seq x y z
N MET A 1 25.39 54.20 17.89
CA MET A 1 24.82 54.03 16.54
C MET A 1 24.99 52.57 16.13
N LYS A 2 23.88 51.85 15.98
CA LYS A 2 23.80 50.40 15.79
C LYS A 2 23.76 50.13 14.28
N ARG A 3 24.75 49.45 13.72
CA ARG A 3 24.69 48.91 12.35
C ARG A 3 24.97 47.41 12.43
N SER A 4 23.90 46.67 12.65
CA SER A 4 23.89 45.21 12.58
C SER A 4 24.15 44.78 11.14
N LEU A 5 25.25 44.07 10.90
CA LEU A 5 25.45 43.32 9.67
C LEU A 5 24.42 42.18 9.64
N LEU A 6 23.52 42.23 8.65
CA LEU A 6 22.65 41.14 8.26
C LEU A 6 23.50 40.07 7.56
N LEU A 7 23.94 39.06 8.32
CA LEU A 7 24.43 37.79 7.79
C LEU A 7 23.22 36.95 7.38
N LEU A 8 22.88 37.00 6.09
CA LEU A 8 21.93 36.08 5.46
C LEU A 8 22.60 34.70 5.34
N LEU A 9 22.32 33.81 6.28
CA LEU A 9 22.55 32.37 6.10
C LEU A 9 21.46 31.81 5.17
N PRO A 10 21.79 31.23 4.01
CA PRO A 10 20.90 30.26 3.40
C PRO A 10 21.02 28.95 4.18
N VAL A 11 20.03 28.68 5.02
CA VAL A 11 19.72 27.33 5.50
C VAL A 11 19.37 26.51 4.26
N ALA A 12 20.37 25.84 3.70
CA ALA A 12 20.17 24.88 2.63
C ALA A 12 19.23 23.79 3.16
N LEU A 13 18.04 23.74 2.59
CA LEU A 13 17.06 22.70 2.83
C LEU A 13 17.72 21.33 2.60
N LEU A 14 17.87 20.57 3.68
CA LEU A 14 17.99 19.12 3.63
C LEU A 14 16.64 18.56 3.14
N VAL A 15 16.38 18.63 1.83
CA VAL A 15 15.39 17.77 1.22
C VAL A 15 16.03 16.39 1.14
N GLY A 16 15.85 15.63 2.22
CA GLY A 16 16.17 14.21 2.25
C GLY A 16 15.32 13.48 1.22
N ALA A 17 15.78 13.44 -0.03
CA ALA A 17 15.41 12.41 -0.97
C ALA A 17 16.07 11.11 -0.49
N CYS A 18 15.50 10.51 0.55
CA CYS A 18 15.73 9.10 0.87
C CYS A 18 14.92 8.26 -0.13
N GLY A 19 15.28 8.38 -1.41
CA GLY A 19 14.92 7.40 -2.41
C GLY A 19 15.71 6.14 -2.08
N SER A 20 15.18 5.32 -1.18
CA SER A 20 15.72 3.98 -0.97
C SER A 20 15.60 3.23 -2.28
N SER A 21 16.70 3.07 -3.01
CA SER A 21 16.79 2.22 -4.21
C SER A 21 16.72 0.72 -3.87
N GLY A 22 16.49 0.38 -2.60
CA GLY A 22 16.32 -0.98 -2.11
C GLY A 22 14.87 -1.47 -2.20
N LYS A 23 14.67 -2.78 -2.07
CA LYS A 23 13.32 -3.33 -1.86
C LYS A 23 12.77 -2.84 -0.51
N PRO A 24 11.46 -2.58 -0.38
CA PRO A 24 10.90 -2.20 0.91
C PRO A 24 11.13 -3.31 1.94
N GLU A 25 11.42 -2.93 3.18
CA GLU A 25 11.63 -3.85 4.31
C GLU A 25 10.48 -3.81 5.33
N SER A 26 9.50 -2.92 5.13
CA SER A 26 8.31 -2.73 5.96
C SER A 26 7.10 -2.26 5.14
N PHE A 27 5.92 -2.22 5.76
CA PHE A 27 4.68 -1.76 5.12
C PHE A 27 4.63 -0.25 4.89
N THR A 28 5.46 0.54 5.58
CA THR A 28 5.36 2.02 5.60
C THR A 28 6.40 2.74 4.76
N GLU A 29 7.35 1.99 4.20
CA GLU A 29 8.49 2.52 3.45
C GLU A 29 8.15 3.02 2.05
N GLN A 30 9.04 3.87 1.52
CA GLN A 30 9.03 4.33 0.13
C GLN A 30 7.70 5.00 -0.27
N LYS A 31 7.24 5.89 0.60
CA LYS A 31 6.03 6.68 0.41
C LYS A 31 6.12 7.54 -0.85
N GLY A 32 4.99 7.70 -1.51
CA GLY A 32 4.87 8.39 -2.78
C GLY A 32 3.41 8.47 -3.22
N PRO A 33 3.13 9.15 -4.34
CA PRO A 33 1.78 9.38 -4.78
C PRO A 33 1.10 8.10 -5.25
N LEU A 34 -0.22 8.02 -5.07
CA LEU A 34 -1.07 7.04 -5.73
C LEU A 34 -0.93 7.21 -7.25
N PRO A 35 -0.82 6.10 -8.02
CA PRO A 35 -0.73 6.12 -9.47
C PRO A 35 -1.88 6.92 -10.11
N ALA A 36 -1.58 7.64 -11.18
CA ALA A 36 -2.50 8.60 -11.78
C ALA A 36 -3.80 7.95 -12.29
N ASP A 37 -3.71 6.73 -12.81
CA ASP A 37 -4.80 5.88 -13.25
C ASP A 37 -5.70 5.38 -12.11
N LEU A 38 -5.22 5.44 -10.86
CA LEU A 38 -5.99 5.06 -9.67
C LEU A 38 -6.56 6.26 -8.90
N GLN A 39 -6.16 7.49 -9.26
CA GLN A 39 -6.57 8.70 -8.52
C GLN A 39 -8.08 8.93 -8.52
N GLU A 40 -8.79 8.52 -9.57
CA GLU A 40 -10.25 8.67 -9.62
C GLU A 40 -10.97 7.85 -8.53
N PHE A 41 -10.33 6.80 -8.00
CA PHE A 41 -10.85 5.91 -6.96
C PHE A 41 -10.14 6.08 -5.61
N GLN A 42 -9.42 7.20 -5.41
CA GLN A 42 -8.57 7.38 -4.23
C GLN A 42 -9.32 7.22 -2.90
N ASN A 43 -10.60 7.61 -2.82
CA ASN A 43 -11.36 7.56 -1.59
C ASN A 43 -11.69 6.11 -1.21
N GLU A 44 -12.08 5.31 -2.20
CA GLU A 44 -12.37 3.89 -2.05
C GLU A 44 -11.12 3.06 -1.78
N LEU A 45 -9.99 3.42 -2.42
CA LEU A 45 -8.72 2.69 -2.29
C LEU A 45 -7.99 2.98 -0.97
N LEU A 46 -8.08 4.21 -0.46
CA LEU A 46 -7.20 4.69 0.60
C LEU A 46 -7.93 5.02 1.92
N GLY A 47 -9.24 5.26 1.88
CA GLY A 47 -9.96 5.82 3.03
C GLY A 47 -9.31 7.13 3.47
N ASP A 48 -8.75 7.13 4.69
CA ASP A 48 -8.09 8.30 5.29
C ASP A 48 -6.60 8.45 4.94
N VAL A 49 -6.01 7.51 4.19
CA VAL A 49 -4.58 7.57 3.82
C VAL A 49 -4.34 8.70 2.81
N ASN A 50 -3.36 9.56 3.08
CA ASN A 50 -3.01 10.67 2.18
C ASN A 50 -2.55 10.15 0.80
N PRO A 51 -3.23 10.51 -0.31
CA PRO A 51 -2.90 10.03 -1.66
C PRO A 51 -1.50 10.41 -2.15
N SER A 52 -0.83 11.39 -1.54
CA SER A 52 0.54 11.78 -1.89
C SER A 52 1.62 11.01 -1.13
N LEU A 53 1.25 10.23 -0.11
CA LEU A 53 2.17 9.58 0.83
C LEU A 53 1.83 8.10 1.05
N VAL A 54 1.31 7.43 0.02
CA VAL A 54 0.96 6.01 0.05
C VAL A 54 2.24 5.19 0.07
N PRO A 55 2.44 4.20 0.95
CA PRO A 55 3.61 3.31 0.93
C PRO A 55 3.72 2.49 -0.37
N LEU A 56 4.94 2.13 -0.77
CA LEU A 56 5.17 1.40 -2.03
C LEU A 56 4.43 0.06 -2.09
N VAL A 57 4.42 -0.68 -0.98
CA VAL A 57 3.78 -1.99 -0.87
C VAL A 57 2.28 -1.88 -1.11
N GLN A 58 1.64 -0.86 -0.53
CA GLN A 58 0.24 -0.55 -0.76
C GLN A 58 -0.02 -0.19 -2.23
N ARG A 59 0.77 0.71 -2.82
CA ARG A 59 0.61 1.09 -4.23
C ARG A 59 0.66 -0.12 -5.17
N ASN A 60 1.68 -0.97 -5.01
CA ASN A 60 1.86 -2.16 -5.83
C ASN A 60 0.70 -3.15 -5.69
N PHE A 61 0.19 -3.34 -4.47
CA PHE A 61 -0.97 -4.19 -4.23
C PHE A 61 -2.21 -3.64 -4.94
N LEU A 62 -2.48 -2.34 -4.79
CA LEU A 62 -3.66 -1.69 -5.37
C LEU A 62 -3.61 -1.70 -6.89
N GLU A 63 -2.45 -1.41 -7.50
CA GLU A 63 -2.24 -1.54 -8.96
C GLU A 63 -2.54 -2.96 -9.44
N GLY A 64 -1.98 -3.97 -8.78
CA GLY A 64 -2.23 -5.37 -9.14
C GLY A 64 -3.70 -5.76 -8.99
N CYS A 65 -4.35 -5.32 -7.91
CA CYS A 65 -5.74 -5.63 -7.64
C CYS A 65 -6.68 -4.98 -8.66
N MET A 66 -6.51 -3.68 -8.92
CA MET A 66 -7.31 -2.92 -9.88
C MET A 66 -7.06 -3.33 -11.34
N GLY A 67 -5.86 -3.81 -11.65
CA GLY A 67 -5.52 -4.37 -12.96
C GLY A 67 -6.17 -5.71 -13.29
N GLY A 68 -7.07 -6.23 -12.45
CA GLY A 68 -7.82 -7.46 -12.72
C GLY A 68 -7.03 -8.76 -12.51
N SER A 69 -5.92 -8.72 -11.77
CA SER A 69 -5.07 -9.90 -11.55
C SER A 69 -5.72 -11.02 -10.72
N LYS A 70 -6.83 -10.73 -10.04
CA LYS A 70 -7.50 -11.68 -9.15
C LYS A 70 -8.86 -12.11 -9.71
N PRO A 71 -9.02 -13.40 -10.13
CA PRO A 71 -10.31 -13.95 -10.57
C PRO A 71 -11.44 -13.75 -9.58
N LEU A 72 -11.11 -13.64 -8.29
CA LEU A 72 -12.06 -13.39 -7.21
C LEU A 72 -12.89 -12.12 -7.42
N PHE A 73 -12.30 -11.08 -8.00
CA PHE A 73 -12.94 -9.79 -8.23
C PHE A 73 -13.41 -9.59 -9.68
N ALA A 74 -13.39 -10.62 -10.52
CA ALA A 74 -13.69 -10.51 -11.95
C ALA A 74 -15.09 -9.95 -12.28
N GLN A 75 -16.01 -9.97 -11.31
CA GLN A 75 -17.36 -9.42 -11.41
C GLN A 75 -17.50 -7.96 -10.95
N LEU A 76 -16.44 -7.38 -10.36
CA LEU A 76 -16.41 -6.01 -9.88
C LEU A 76 -15.66 -5.12 -10.87
N SER A 77 -16.03 -3.84 -10.92
CA SER A 77 -15.33 -2.81 -11.69
C SER A 77 -15.56 -1.44 -11.06
N GLY A 78 -14.74 -0.44 -11.41
CA GLY A 78 -14.88 0.93 -10.90
C GLY A 78 -14.80 1.01 -9.38
N ALA A 79 -15.66 1.84 -8.77
CA ALA A 79 -15.67 2.08 -7.33
C ALA A 79 -15.89 0.82 -6.47
N PRO A 80 -16.79 -0.13 -6.79
CA PRO A 80 -16.87 -1.42 -6.08
C PRO A 80 -15.55 -2.21 -6.09
N LEU A 81 -14.87 -2.30 -7.23
CA LEU A 81 -13.57 -2.97 -7.28
C LEU A 81 -12.54 -2.24 -6.42
N ALA A 82 -12.51 -0.91 -6.49
CA ALA A 82 -11.61 -0.09 -5.68
C ALA A 82 -11.84 -0.27 -4.18
N SER A 83 -13.09 -0.28 -3.74
CA SER A 83 -13.47 -0.51 -2.34
C SER A 83 -13.01 -1.90 -1.88
N ALA A 84 -13.27 -2.94 -2.67
CA ALA A 84 -12.82 -4.30 -2.37
C ALA A 84 -11.28 -4.39 -2.29
N CYS A 85 -10.56 -3.71 -3.19
CA CYS A 85 -9.09 -3.69 -3.21
C CYS A 85 -8.51 -2.95 -1.99
N GLY A 86 -9.03 -1.77 -1.66
CA GLY A 86 -8.60 -0.99 -0.48
C GLY A 86 -8.85 -1.73 0.84
N CYS A 87 -10.05 -2.30 0.98
CA CYS A 87 -10.41 -3.15 2.11
C CYS A 87 -9.47 -4.35 2.23
N SER A 88 -9.25 -5.08 1.13
CA SER A 88 -8.44 -6.31 1.14
C SER A 88 -7.00 -6.05 1.56
N TYR A 89 -6.41 -4.93 1.12
CA TYR A 89 -5.07 -4.55 1.57
C TYR A 89 -5.05 -4.27 3.08
N THR A 90 -5.97 -3.43 3.53
CA THR A 90 -6.04 -2.97 4.93
C THR A 90 -6.23 -4.14 5.89
N GLU A 91 -7.21 -5.01 5.60
CA GLU A 91 -7.51 -6.16 6.46
C GLU A 91 -6.42 -7.24 6.38
N LEU A 92 -5.74 -7.41 5.24
CA LEU A 92 -4.60 -8.32 5.15
C LEU A 92 -3.44 -7.84 6.02
N VAL A 93 -3.04 -6.57 5.92
CA VAL A 93 -1.96 -6.01 6.75
C VAL A 93 -2.33 -6.14 8.23
N ARG A 94 -3.55 -5.74 8.60
CA ARG A 94 -4.06 -5.86 9.98
C ARG A 94 -4.02 -7.30 10.49
N PHE A 95 -4.45 -8.26 9.68
CA PHE A 95 -4.41 -9.68 10.03
C PHE A 95 -2.98 -10.16 10.28
N LEU A 96 -2.04 -9.80 9.42
CA LEU A 96 -0.64 -10.19 9.56
C LEU A 96 0.00 -9.57 10.81
N GLU A 97 -0.22 -8.27 11.04
CA GLU A 97 0.28 -7.57 12.23
C GLU A 97 -0.33 -8.11 13.54
N ALA A 98 -1.57 -8.60 13.51
CA ALA A 98 -2.22 -9.19 14.68
C ALA A 98 -1.74 -10.62 14.99
N ASN A 99 -1.27 -11.37 13.99
CA ASN A 99 -0.83 -12.76 14.15
C ASN A 99 0.68 -12.91 14.31
N GLU A 100 1.45 -11.87 14.05
CA GLU A 100 2.90 -11.87 14.15
C GLU A 100 3.38 -10.98 15.29
N SER A 101 4.37 -11.45 16.04
CA SER A 101 4.90 -10.70 17.19
C SER A 101 5.75 -9.48 16.82
N LEU A 102 6.21 -9.41 15.56
CA LEU A 102 7.09 -8.37 15.05
C LEU A 102 6.62 -7.93 13.66
N GLU A 103 6.64 -6.62 13.39
CA GLU A 103 6.30 -6.03 12.08
C GLU A 103 7.10 -6.68 10.94
N LYS A 104 8.40 -6.93 11.18
CA LYS A 104 9.27 -7.57 10.19
C LYS A 104 8.78 -8.96 9.78
N SER A 105 8.26 -9.74 10.72
CA SER A 105 7.69 -11.07 10.46
C SER A 105 6.40 -10.96 9.65
N ALA A 106 5.49 -10.05 10.02
CA ALA A 106 4.28 -9.75 9.25
C ALA A 106 4.61 -9.37 7.80
N PHE A 107 5.63 -8.53 7.62
CA PHE A 107 6.07 -8.09 6.30
C PHE A 107 6.71 -9.21 5.47
N ASP A 108 7.51 -10.08 6.08
CA ASP A 108 8.06 -11.24 5.38
C ASP A 108 6.97 -12.25 4.99
N THR A 109 6.00 -12.50 5.87
CA THR A 109 4.82 -13.32 5.57
C THR A 109 4.02 -12.72 4.39
N PHE A 110 3.82 -11.41 4.35
CA PHE A 110 3.18 -10.73 3.21
C PHE A 110 3.93 -11.00 1.90
N LYS A 111 5.26 -10.88 1.89
CA LYS A 111 6.08 -11.13 0.69
C LYS A 111 5.99 -12.56 0.21
N ASP A 112 5.98 -13.51 1.13
CA ASP A 112 5.85 -14.93 0.80
C ASP A 112 4.47 -15.23 0.19
N LEU A 113 3.40 -14.59 0.69
CA LEU A 113 2.05 -14.69 0.11
C LEU A 113 1.98 -14.06 -1.29
N ASP A 114 2.55 -12.87 -1.48
CA ASP A 114 2.60 -12.20 -2.79
C ASP A 114 3.34 -13.08 -3.82
N LYS A 115 4.49 -13.65 -3.43
CA LYS A 115 5.26 -14.57 -4.27
C LYS A 115 4.47 -15.84 -4.60
N ALA A 116 3.88 -16.50 -3.59
CA ALA A 116 3.09 -17.72 -3.79
C ALA A 116 1.88 -17.48 -4.70
N SER A 117 1.25 -16.30 -4.62
CA SER A 117 0.13 -15.91 -5.48
C SER A 117 0.50 -15.73 -6.96
N LYS A 118 1.79 -15.54 -7.26
CA LYS A 118 2.33 -15.34 -8.61
C LYS A 118 2.89 -16.61 -9.24
N GLU A 119 3.30 -17.60 -8.45
CA GLU A 119 4.05 -18.79 -8.92
C GLU A 119 3.19 -20.07 -9.08
N ALA A 120 2.08 -20.21 -8.37
CA ALA A 120 1.13 -21.30 -8.55
C ALA A 120 -0.19 -20.75 -9.11
N ASP A 121 -1.17 -21.60 -9.44
CA ASP A 121 -2.59 -21.23 -9.60
C ASP A 121 -3.21 -20.69 -8.27
N GLY A 122 -2.46 -19.85 -7.56
CA GLY A 122 -2.89 -18.81 -6.64
C GLY A 122 -3.79 -19.26 -5.51
N VAL A 123 -3.56 -20.42 -4.91
CA VAL A 123 -4.28 -20.78 -3.69
C VAL A 123 -3.75 -19.93 -2.54
N LEU A 124 -4.36 -18.74 -2.38
CA LEU A 124 -4.33 -18.03 -1.11
C LEU A 124 -4.79 -19.03 -0.04
N GLY A 125 -3.98 -19.24 1.01
CA GLY A 125 -4.39 -20.06 2.15
C GLY A 125 -5.79 -19.64 2.62
N GLN A 126 -6.61 -20.59 3.08
CA GLN A 126 -8.03 -20.37 3.37
C GLN A 126 -8.31 -19.11 4.22
N ASN A 127 -7.44 -18.83 5.19
CA ASN A 127 -7.53 -17.67 6.07
C ASN A 127 -7.33 -16.33 5.35
N TYR A 128 -6.51 -16.30 4.30
CA TYR A 128 -6.32 -15.09 3.51
C TYR A 128 -7.48 -14.92 2.55
N ARG A 129 -7.94 -16.00 1.92
CA ARG A 129 -9.06 -15.96 0.99
C ARG A 129 -10.33 -15.38 1.62
N SER A 130 -10.64 -15.72 2.88
CA SER A 130 -11.83 -15.19 3.56
C SER A 130 -11.80 -13.67 3.67
N ILE A 131 -10.63 -13.05 3.93
CA ILE A 131 -10.48 -11.59 3.96
C ILE A 131 -10.93 -10.97 2.64
N PHE A 132 -10.45 -11.49 1.51
CA PHE A 132 -10.83 -10.95 0.20
C PHE A 132 -12.30 -11.22 -0.14
N GLU A 133 -12.88 -12.35 0.26
CA GLU A 133 -14.31 -12.66 0.06
C GLU A 133 -15.21 -11.72 0.89
N GLU A 134 -14.83 -11.42 2.14
CA GLU A 134 -15.55 -10.47 3.00
C GLU A 134 -15.50 -9.06 2.42
N CYS A 135 -14.32 -8.59 2.00
CA CYS A 135 -14.18 -7.30 1.34
C CYS A 135 -14.95 -7.23 0.01
N LYS A 136 -15.00 -8.33 -0.76
CA LYS A 136 -15.82 -8.41 -1.97
C LYS A 136 -17.32 -8.25 -1.66
N ALA A 137 -17.79 -8.89 -0.59
CA ALA A 137 -19.20 -8.89 -0.22
C ALA A 137 -19.67 -7.54 0.35
N ALA A 138 -18.74 -6.76 0.89
CA ALA A 138 -18.99 -5.42 1.43
C ALA A 138 -18.88 -4.29 0.39
N ALA A 139 -18.40 -4.59 -0.82
CA ALA A 139 -18.18 -3.64 -1.91
C ALA A 139 -19.38 -3.51 -2.84
#